data_AF-A0A3B1DQK0-F1
#
_entry.id   AF-A0A3B1DQK0-F1
#
_cell.length_a   1.000
_cell.length_b   1.000
_cell.length_c   1.000
_cell.angle_alpha   90.00
_cell.angle_beta   90.00
_cell.angle_gamma   90.00
#
_symmetry.space_group_name_H-M   'P 1'
#
loop_
_entity.id
_entity.type
_entity.pdbx_description
1 polymer ?
#
loop_
_entity_poly.entity_id
_entity_poly.type
_entity_poly.pdbx_seq_one_letter_code
_entity_poly.pdbx_strand_id
1 'polypeptide(L)'
;MQELLQYNLKSIRSTLQKEDFQRFWSYRSSYWGGKFLDARCTRTMRSKIEPMKKVAKMLRRKRELLLNWFRADGELSSGVVEGFNNKLKLITRKSYGFRTQKGYETALYHTLSNLPEPTFTHKFF
;
A
#
# COMPACT_ATOMS: atom_id res chain seq x y z
N MET A 1 12.86 30.54 -16.82
CA MET A 1 13.48 30.40 -15.46
C MET A 1 12.45 30.33 -14.32
N GLN A 2 11.35 31.11 -14.32
CA GLN A 2 10.35 31.07 -13.24
C GLN A 2 9.58 29.75 -13.10
N GLU A 3 9.28 29.03 -14.18
CA GLU A 3 8.59 27.73 -14.11
C GLU A 3 9.40 26.66 -13.38
N LEU A 4 10.70 26.56 -13.66
CA LEU A 4 11.58 25.58 -13.03
C LEU A 4 11.66 25.82 -11.51
N LEU A 5 11.68 27.08 -11.09
CA LEU A 5 11.61 27.47 -9.67
C LEU A 5 10.26 27.11 -9.05
N GLN A 6 9.14 27.32 -9.75
CA GLN A 6 7.80 26.91 -9.29
C GLN A 6 7.67 25.38 -9.15
N TYR A 7 8.20 24.60 -10.11
CA TYR A 7 8.20 23.14 -10.02
C TYR A 7 9.03 22.66 -8.84
N ASN A 8 10.19 23.28 -8.60
CA ASN A 8 11.01 22.99 -7.43
C ASN A 8 10.26 23.28 -6.12
N LEU A 9 9.58 24.43 -6.03
CA LEU A 9 8.75 24.79 -4.87
C LEU A 9 7.56 23.84 -4.65
N LYS A 10 6.89 23.37 -5.72
CA LYS A 10 5.81 22.38 -5.62
C LYS A 10 6.36 21.02 -5.16
N SER A 11 7.52 20.61 -5.69
CA SER A 11 8.19 19.36 -5.34
C SER A 11 8.59 19.36 -3.86
N ILE A 12 9.28 20.39 -3.39
CA ILE A 12 9.67 20.55 -1.98
C ILE A 12 8.44 20.57 -1.06
N ARG A 13 7.37 21.29 -1.43
CA ARG A 13 6.13 21.28 -0.63
C ARG A 13 5.49 19.89 -0.57
N SER A 14 5.59 19.12 -1.65
CA SER A 14 5.06 17.76 -1.69
C SER A 14 5.89 16.79 -0.85
N THR A 15 7.22 16.92 -0.85
CA THR A 15 8.10 16.10 0.00
C THR A 15 7.86 16.39 1.48
N LEU A 16 7.77 17.67 1.87
CA LEU A 16 7.43 18.05 3.24
C LEU A 16 6.06 17.50 3.68
N GLN A 17 5.05 17.50 2.80
CA GLN A 17 3.74 16.90 3.12
C GLN A 17 3.78 15.38 3.26
N LYS A 18 4.67 14.71 2.51
CA LYS A 18 4.91 13.27 2.62
C LYS A 18 5.61 12.95 3.94
N GLU A 19 6.65 13.70 4.29
CA GLU A 19 7.41 13.54 5.53
C GLU A 19 6.56 13.81 6.76
N ASP A 20 5.76 14.88 6.77
CA ASP A 20 4.87 15.17 7.90
C ASP A 20 3.87 14.04 8.16
N PHE A 21 3.44 13.31 7.11
CA PHE A 21 2.55 12.16 7.27
C PHE A 21 3.22 10.98 7.97
N GLN A 22 4.55 10.85 7.98
CA GLN A 22 5.23 9.78 8.71
C GLN A 22 4.93 9.82 10.21
N ARG A 23 4.65 11.01 10.76
CA ARG A 23 4.21 11.20 12.15
C ARG A 23 2.90 10.50 12.47
N PHE A 24 2.10 10.12 11.48
CA PHE A 24 0.90 9.33 11.68
C PHE A 24 1.21 8.02 12.42
N TRP A 25 2.31 7.36 12.08
CA TRP A 25 2.67 6.05 12.62
C TRP A 25 3.34 6.12 14.00
N SER A 26 3.72 7.30 14.48
CA SER A 26 4.27 7.47 15.84
C SER A 26 3.20 7.60 16.92
N TYR A 27 1.92 7.74 16.55
CA TYR A 27 0.83 7.78 17.52
C TYR A 27 0.51 6.38 18.04
N ARG A 28 0.29 6.25 19.36
CA ARG A 28 -0.12 4.98 19.98
C ARG A 28 -1.64 4.81 20.02
N SER A 29 -2.40 5.90 20.02
CA SER A 29 -3.85 5.89 20.15
C SER A 29 -4.54 6.13 18.82
N SER A 30 -5.51 5.26 18.49
CA SER A 30 -6.39 5.40 17.33
C SER A 30 -7.11 6.76 17.28
N TYR A 31 -7.51 7.29 18.44
CA TYR A 31 -8.20 8.58 18.52
C TYR A 31 -7.29 9.75 18.08
N TRP A 32 -6.06 9.81 18.62
CA TRP A 32 -5.10 10.86 18.28
C TRP A 32 -4.60 10.73 16.84
N GLY A 33 -4.34 9.51 16.37
CA GLY A 33 -4.02 9.24 14.97
C GLY A 33 -5.13 9.69 14.02
N GLY A 34 -6.40 9.45 14.37
CA GLY A 34 -7.56 9.91 13.61
C GLY A 34 -7.66 11.43 13.53
N LYS A 35 -7.53 12.12 14.67
CA LYS A 35 -7.52 13.60 14.70
C LYS A 35 -6.38 14.18 13.86
N PHE A 36 -5.18 13.61 13.96
CA PHE A 36 -4.04 14.01 13.14
C PHE A 36 -4.36 13.84 11.65
N LEU A 37 -4.90 12.67 11.26
CA LEU A 37 -5.24 12.36 9.87
C LEU A 37 -6.25 13.36 9.30
N ASP A 38 -7.30 13.68 10.06
CA ASP A 38 -8.36 14.60 9.64
C ASP A 38 -7.84 16.03 9.48
N ALA A 39 -7.05 16.51 10.45
CA ALA A 39 -6.42 17.84 10.40
C ALA A 39 -5.43 17.95 9.23
N ARG A 40 -4.55 16.95 9.07
CA ARG A 40 -3.56 16.90 7.99
C ARG A 40 -4.25 16.86 6.63
N CYS A 41 -5.25 16.00 6.44
CA CYS A 41 -6.00 15.94 5.19
C CYS A 41 -6.66 17.29 4.87
N THR A 42 -7.17 18.01 5.88
CA THR A 42 -7.72 19.36 5.70
C THR A 42 -6.66 20.36 5.24
N ARG A 43 -5.46 20.32 5.82
CA ARG A 43 -4.33 21.16 5.39
C ARG A 43 -3.87 20.81 3.97
N THR A 44 -3.76 19.53 3.63
CA THR A 44 -3.41 19.08 2.27
C THR A 44 -4.45 19.50 1.23
N MET A 45 -5.74 19.45 1.57
CA MET A 45 -6.81 19.90 0.68
C MET A 45 -6.73 21.40 0.35
N ARG A 46 -6.18 22.22 1.26
CA ARG A 46 -5.89 23.64 1.03
C ARG A 46 -4.62 23.88 0.20
N SER A 47 -3.77 22.87 0.04
CA SER A 47 -2.59 22.99 -0.83
C SER A 47 -3.02 23.04 -2.29
N LYS A 48 -2.47 23.95 -3.11
CA LYS A 48 -2.72 24.02 -4.57
C LYS A 48 -2.00 22.90 -5.34
N ILE A 49 -1.90 21.70 -4.77
CA ILE A 49 -1.17 20.54 -5.32
C ILE A 49 -2.17 19.39 -5.52
N GLU A 50 -2.73 19.30 -6.73
CA GLU A 50 -3.74 18.30 -7.08
C GLU A 50 -3.39 16.84 -6.76
N PRO A 51 -2.17 16.33 -7.04
CA PRO A 51 -1.85 14.95 -6.69
C PRO A 51 -1.93 14.69 -5.18
N MET A 52 -1.54 15.66 -4.34
CA MET A 52 -1.64 15.52 -2.88
C MET A 52 -3.09 15.56 -2.40
N LYS A 53 -3.96 16.37 -3.04
CA LYS A 53 -5.40 16.36 -2.75
C LYS A 53 -6.04 15.02 -3.05
N LYS A 54 -5.69 14.37 -4.18
CA LYS A 54 -6.17 13.02 -4.51
C LYS A 54 -5.82 12.01 -3.42
N VAL A 55 -4.58 12.04 -2.92
CA VAL A 55 -4.15 11.18 -1.80
C VAL A 55 -4.93 11.50 -0.53
N ALA A 56 -5.10 12.78 -0.17
CA ALA A 56 -5.88 13.16 1.02
C ALA A 56 -7.35 12.69 0.95
N LYS A 57 -8.00 12.78 -0.22
CA LYS A 57 -9.35 12.24 -0.43
C LYS A 57 -9.39 10.73 -0.24
N MET A 58 -8.41 10.01 -0.79
CA MET A 58 -8.29 8.56 -0.62
C MET A 58 -8.12 8.18 0.85
N LEU A 59 -7.22 8.87 1.57
CA LEU A 59 -6.97 8.64 3.00
C LEU A 59 -8.23 8.88 3.84
N ARG A 60 -8.98 9.96 3.58
CA ARG A 60 -10.26 10.23 4.24
C ARG A 60 -11.28 9.10 4.02
N ARG A 61 -11.43 8.62 2.78
CA ARG A 61 -12.34 7.50 2.47
C ARG A 61 -11.92 6.20 3.15
N LYS A 62 -10.62 6.00 3.35
CA LYS A 62 -10.04 4.78 3.94
C LYS A 62 -9.69 4.95 5.43
N ARG A 63 -10.19 6.01 6.08
CA ARG A 63 -9.87 6.38 7.46
C ARG A 63 -10.04 5.23 8.45
N GLU A 64 -11.20 4.57 8.46
CA GLU A 64 -11.46 3.47 9.40
C GLU A 64 -10.47 2.31 9.21
N LEU A 65 -10.11 1.98 7.97
CA LEU A 65 -9.12 0.93 7.70
C LEU A 65 -7.73 1.30 8.20
N LEU A 66 -7.34 2.57 8.06
CA LEU A 66 -6.07 3.06 8.59
C LEU A 66 -6.08 3.03 10.13
N LEU A 67 -7.22 3.34 10.75
CA LEU A 67 -7.37 3.31 12.20
C LEU A 67 -7.36 1.90 12.78
N ASN A 68 -7.73 0.89 12.00
CA ASN A 68 -7.62 -0.51 12.40
C ASN A 68 -6.17 -0.92 12.69
N TRP A 69 -5.17 -0.29 12.04
CA TRP A 69 -3.77 -0.56 12.35
C TRP A 69 -3.42 -0.24 13.81
N PHE A 70 -3.90 0.89 14.34
CA PHE A 70 -3.72 1.22 15.76
C PHE A 70 -4.57 0.36 16.70
N ARG A 71 -5.74 -0.11 16.24
CA ARG A 71 -6.59 -1.03 17.04
C ARG A 71 -5.96 -2.42 17.16
N ALA A 72 -5.16 -2.81 16.17
CA ALA A 72 -4.40 -4.05 16.15
C ALA A 72 -2.96 -3.88 16.64
N ASP A 73 -2.66 -2.79 17.37
CA ASP A 73 -1.34 -2.48 17.95
C ASP A 73 -0.14 -2.66 17.00
N GLY A 74 -0.34 -2.45 15.69
CA GLY A 74 0.70 -2.63 14.69
C GLY A 74 1.16 -4.07 14.46
N GLU A 75 0.41 -5.08 14.95
CA GLU A 75 0.73 -6.51 14.81
C GLU A 75 0.69 -7.00 13.35
N LEU A 76 0.03 -6.24 12.46
CA LEU A 76 0.02 -6.52 11.03
C LEU A 76 1.37 -6.13 10.39
N SER A 77 2.25 -7.11 10.27
CA SER A 77 3.51 -6.95 9.53
C SER A 77 3.28 -6.76 8.03
N SER A 78 3.79 -5.66 7.47
CA SER A 78 3.84 -5.43 6.01
C SER A 78 4.62 -6.55 5.31
N GLY A 79 5.60 -7.16 5.98
CA GLY A 79 6.47 -8.17 5.39
C GLY A 79 5.74 -9.43 4.91
N VAL A 80 4.76 -9.90 5.67
CA VAL A 80 3.94 -11.07 5.28
C VAL A 80 3.09 -10.74 4.05
N VAL A 81 2.45 -9.56 4.06
CA VAL A 81 1.62 -9.09 2.94
C VAL A 81 2.45 -8.85 1.68
N GLU A 82 3.64 -8.27 1.82
CA GLU A 82 4.59 -8.08 0.73
C GLU A 82 5.12 -9.42 0.19
N GLY A 83 5.42 -10.37 1.07
CA GLY A 83 5.81 -11.73 0.69
C GLY A 83 4.74 -12.41 -0.15
N PHE A 84 3.48 -12.32 0.26
CA PHE A 84 2.35 -12.82 -0.54
C PHE A 84 2.22 -12.10 -1.88
N ASN A 85 2.29 -10.77 -1.90
CA ASN A 85 2.22 -9.99 -3.14
C ASN A 85 3.35 -10.36 -4.12
N ASN A 86 4.56 -10.64 -3.63
CA ASN A 86 5.67 -11.06 -4.46
C ASN A 86 5.46 -12.48 -5.03
N LYS A 87 4.95 -13.42 -4.23
CA LYS A 87 4.57 -14.76 -4.72
C LYS A 87 3.50 -14.66 -5.81
N LEU A 88 2.45 -13.86 -5.61
CA LEU A 88 1.39 -13.62 -6.60
C LEU A 88 1.91 -13.06 -7.92
N LYS A 89 2.80 -12.07 -7.85
CA LYS A 89 3.46 -11.52 -9.05
C LYS A 89 4.28 -12.58 -9.77
N LEU A 90 5.00 -13.42 -9.03
CA LEU A 90 5.82 -14.49 -9.62
C LEU A 90 4.96 -15.52 -10.36
N ILE A 91 3.85 -15.96 -9.74
CA ILE A 91 2.90 -16.92 -10.33
C ILE A 91 2.36 -16.37 -11.66
N THR A 92 1.91 -15.11 -11.64
CA THR A 92 1.35 -14.45 -12.82
C THR A 92 2.38 -14.26 -13.93
N ARG A 93 3.65 -14.01 -13.58
CA ARG A 93 4.75 -13.90 -14.56
C ARG A 93 5.13 -15.25 -15.17
N LYS A 94 5.23 -16.30 -14.36
CA LYS A 94 5.58 -17.66 -14.81
C LYS A 94 4.52 -18.26 -15.74
N SER A 95 3.24 -17.91 -15.54
CA SER A 95 2.16 -18.45 -16.36
C SER A 95 1.97 -17.75 -17.71
N TYR A 96 2.65 -16.61 -17.96
CA TYR A 96 2.47 -15.80 -19.17
C TYR A 96 0.99 -15.44 -19.48
N GLY A 97 0.15 -15.42 -18.44
CA GLY A 97 -1.29 -15.15 -18.55
C GLY A 97 -2.14 -16.39 -18.37
N PHE A 98 -3.15 -16.31 -17.50
CA PHE A 98 -4.14 -17.36 -17.32
C PHE A 98 -5.33 -17.13 -18.27
N ARG A 99 -5.75 -18.18 -18.98
CA ARG A 99 -6.92 -18.13 -19.88
C ARG A 99 -8.25 -18.07 -19.14
N THR A 100 -8.29 -18.58 -17.91
CA THR A 100 -9.51 -18.65 -17.09
C THR A 100 -9.21 -18.23 -15.65
N GLN A 101 -10.20 -17.62 -15.00
CA GLN A 101 -10.13 -17.24 -13.59
C GLN A 101 -9.88 -18.46 -12.69
N LYS A 102 -10.54 -19.58 -12.99
CA LYS A 102 -10.35 -20.85 -12.27
C LYS A 102 -8.90 -21.34 -12.34
N GLY A 103 -8.22 -21.19 -13.48
CA GLY A 103 -6.81 -21.54 -13.61
C GLY A 103 -5.89 -20.68 -12.74
N TYR A 104 -6.19 -19.38 -12.65
CA TYR A 104 -5.49 -18.45 -11.77
C TYR A 104 -5.67 -18.83 -10.29
N GLU A 105 -6.91 -19.07 -9.86
CA GLU A 105 -7.24 -19.45 -8.48
C GLU A 105 -6.57 -20.77 -8.07
N THR A 106 -6.64 -21.80 -8.92
CA THR A 106 -5.98 -23.09 -8.64
C THR A 106 -4.47 -22.93 -8.46
N ALA A 107 -3.80 -22.19 -9.36
CA ALA A 107 -2.36 -21.95 -9.26
C ALA A 107 -2.00 -21.16 -7.98
N LEU A 108 -2.84 -20.20 -7.62
CA LEU A 108 -2.70 -19.37 -6.43
C LEU A 108 -2.86 -20.20 -5.15
N TYR A 109 -3.90 -21.03 -5.05
CA TYR A 109 -4.10 -21.90 -3.89
C TYR A 109 -2.99 -22.94 -3.76
N HIS A 110 -2.57 -23.55 -4.87
CA HIS A 110 -1.51 -24.55 -4.85
C HIS A 110 -0.18 -24.02 -4.32
N THR A 111 0.21 -22.82 -4.78
CA THR A 111 1.48 -22.18 -4.39
C THR A 111 1.47 -21.52 -3.02
N LEU A 112 0.31 -21.04 -2.56
CA LEU A 112 0.16 -20.42 -1.24
C LEU A 112 -0.07 -21.45 -0.13
N SER A 113 -0.74 -22.55 -0.42
CA SER A 113 -1.17 -23.52 0.59
C SER A 113 -0.20 -24.69 0.77
N ASN A 114 0.95 -24.67 0.08
CA ASN A 114 1.99 -25.71 0.15
C ASN A 114 1.41 -27.13 0.02
N LEU A 115 0.51 -27.33 -0.95
CA LEU A 115 -0.11 -28.64 -1.17
C LEU A 115 0.96 -29.67 -1.57
N PRO A 116 0.78 -30.94 -1.17
CA PRO A 116 1.68 -32.00 -1.60
C PRO A 116 1.62 -32.13 -3.12
N GLU A 117 2.76 -31.93 -3.78
CA GLU A 117 2.90 -32.14 -5.21
C GLU A 117 3.07 -33.64 -5.53
N PRO A 118 2.53 -34.13 -6.66
CA PRO A 118 2.82 -35.48 -7.12
C PRO A 118 4.33 -35.68 -7.29
N THR A 119 4.83 -36.86 -6.94
CA THR A 119 6.23 -37.21 -7.16
C THR A 119 6.50 -37.38 -8.65
N PHE A 120 7.13 -36.39 -9.27
CA PHE A 120 7.61 -36.48 -10.65
C PHE A 120 9.06 -36.97 -10.70
N THR A 121 9.36 -37.82 -11.69
CA THR A 121 10.71 -38.36 -11.95
C THR A 121 11.73 -37.26 -12.29
N HIS A 122 11.26 -36.14 -12.87
CA HIS A 122 12.11 -35.01 -13.25
C HIS A 122 11.70 -33.76 -12.47
N LYS A 123 12.68 -33.12 -11.82
CA LYS A 123 12.53 -31.81 -11.18
C LYS A 123 13.27 -30.78 -12.03
N PHE A 124 12.59 -29.72 -12.41
CA PHE A 124 13.22 -28.57 -13.06
C PHE A 124 13.60 -27.56 -11.97
N PHE A 125 14.90 -27.29 -11.85
CA PHE A 125 15.50 -26.38 -10.87
C PHE A 125 15.36 -24.92 -11.31
#